data_AF-A0AAQ4F995-F1
#
_entry.id   AF-A0AAQ4F995-F1
#
_cell.length_a   1.000
_cell.length_b   1.000
_cell.length_c   1.000
_cell.angle_alpha   90.00
_cell.angle_beta   90.00
_cell.angle_gamma   90.00
#
_symmetry.space_group_name_H-M   'P 1'
#
loop_
_entity.id
_entity.type
_entity.pdbx_description
1 polymer ?
#
loop_
_entity_poly.entity_id
_entity_poly.type
_entity_poly.pdbx_seq_one_letter_code
_entity_poly.pdbx_strand_id
1 'polypeptide(L)'
;MPQLSTRFQTYGLEAFHALLLHFAPKPCQYSNPGMKARTRLAALHYNENCKRRQACTRDSLTQWNVKYPKARGGAPTACPVKEKPTF
;
A
#
# COMPACT_ATOMS: atom_id res chain seq x y z
N MET A 1 -23.88 2.83 5.11
CA MET A 1 -22.45 2.60 4.82
C MET A 1 -21.62 3.57 5.64
N PRO A 2 -20.68 3.13 6.49
CA PRO A 2 -19.87 4.09 7.24
C PRO A 2 -18.93 4.79 6.26
N GLN A 3 -19.15 6.10 6.15
CA GLN A 3 -18.42 7.03 5.31
C GLN A 3 -16.99 7.13 5.84
N LEU A 4 -16.04 6.49 5.16
CA LEU A 4 -14.67 7.02 5.19
C LEU A 4 -14.76 8.39 4.51
N SER A 5 -14.18 9.42 5.13
CA SER A 5 -14.11 10.72 4.48
C SER A 5 -13.35 10.57 3.17
N THR A 6 -14.07 10.60 2.05
CA THR A 6 -13.49 10.58 0.70
C THR A 6 -12.49 11.73 0.52
N ARG A 7 -12.64 12.80 1.30
CA ARG A 7 -11.82 14.00 1.25
C ARG A 7 -10.48 13.91 2.00
N PHE A 8 -10.37 13.07 3.02
CA PHE A 8 -9.21 13.03 3.91
C PHE A 8 -8.58 11.63 4.03
N GLN A 9 -8.77 10.76 3.04
CA GLN A 9 -8.16 9.43 3.06
C GLN A 9 -6.64 9.52 2.84
N THR A 10 -5.84 9.38 3.90
CA THR A 10 -4.37 9.45 3.85
C THR A 10 -3.68 8.14 3.50
N TYR A 11 -4.44 7.06 3.22
CA TYR A 11 -3.89 5.71 3.03
C TYR A 11 -2.69 5.64 2.07
N GLY A 12 -2.76 6.31 0.91
CA GLY A 12 -1.66 6.31 -0.06
C GLY A 12 -0.40 7.01 0.46
N LEU A 13 -0.59 8.13 1.17
CA LEU A 13 0.50 8.89 1.78
C LEU A 13 1.17 8.08 2.90
N GLU A 14 0.38 7.47 3.79
CA GLU A 14 0.88 6.62 4.87
C GLU A 14 1.62 5.38 4.32
N ALA A 15 1.09 4.76 3.26
CA ALA A 15 1.73 3.63 2.61
C ALA A 15 3.09 3.99 1.99
N PHE A 16 3.17 5.15 1.32
CA PHE A 16 4.45 5.64 0.79
C PHE A 16 5.42 5.99 1.92
N HIS A 17 4.94 6.62 3.00
CA HIS A 17 5.76 6.96 4.16
C HIS A 17 6.37 5.70 4.82
N ALA A 18 5.58 4.63 4.96
CA ALA A 18 6.08 3.35 5.49
C ALA A 18 7.20 2.76 4.62
N LEU A 19 7.07 2.83 3.28
CA LEU A 19 8.13 2.39 2.36
C LEU A 19 9.38 3.27 2.47
N LEU A 20 9.20 4.59 2.62
CA LEU A 20 10.32 5.51 2.81
C LEU A 20 11.11 5.15 4.08
N LEU A 21 10.43 4.85 5.18
CA LEU A 21 11.07 4.42 6.43
C LEU A 21 11.82 3.09 6.28
N HIS A 22 11.30 2.18 5.45
CA HIS A 22 11.94 0.90 5.16
C HIS A 22 13.25 1.06 4.37
N PHE A 23 13.24 1.84 3.29
CA PHE A 23 14.41 2.01 2.43
C PHE A 23 15.40 3.06 2.92
N ALA A 24 14.93 4.09 3.62
CA ALA A 24 15.72 5.22 4.07
C ALA A 24 15.52 5.51 5.57
N PRO A 25 15.88 4.55 6.46
CA PRO A 25 15.73 4.74 7.89
C PRO A 25 16.64 5.86 8.39
N LYS A 26 16.24 6.56 9.46
CA LYS A 26 17.04 7.65 10.07
C LYS A 26 18.52 7.32 10.35
N PRO A 27 18.89 6.16 10.92
CA PRO A 27 20.30 5.81 11.17
C PRO A 27 21.13 5.65 9.89
N CYS A 28 20.53 5.75 8.71
CA CYS A 28 21.21 5.58 7.44
C CYS A 28 21.56 6.92 6.75
N GLN A 29 21.32 8.04 7.44
CA GLN A 29 21.45 9.40 6.90
C GLN A 29 22.88 9.91 6.68
N TYR A 30 23.90 9.10 6.99
CA TYR A 30 25.31 9.52 7.00
C TYR A 30 25.87 9.94 5.62
N SER A 31 25.13 9.73 4.53
CA SER A 31 25.49 10.17 3.17
C SER A 31 24.28 10.75 2.43
N ASN A 32 24.36 12.03 2.03
CA ASN A 32 23.33 12.68 1.23
C ASN A 32 23.10 11.96 -0.12
N PRO A 33 24.14 11.61 -0.91
CA PRO A 33 23.97 10.77 -2.10
C PRO A 33 23.26 9.43 -1.83
N GLY A 34 23.63 8.75 -0.75
CA GLY A 34 23.02 7.47 -0.36
C GLY A 34 21.53 7.61 -0.01
N MET A 35 21.17 8.65 0.74
CA MET A 35 19.77 8.94 1.06
C MET A 35 18.96 9.29 -0.18
N LYS A 36 19.52 10.09 -1.09
CA LYS A 36 18.87 10.45 -2.35
C LYS A 36 18.57 9.21 -3.20
N ALA A 37 19.51 8.26 -3.28
CA ALA A 37 19.32 7.01 -4.00
C ALA A 37 18.22 6.15 -3.36
N ARG A 38 18.21 6.02 -2.03
CA ARG A 38 17.22 5.22 -1.29
C ARG A 38 15.80 5.79 -1.38
N THR A 39 15.65 7.12 -1.30
CA THR A 39 14.36 7.79 -1.51
C THR A 39 13.83 7.55 -2.92
N ARG A 40 14.71 7.61 -3.95
CA ARG A 40 14.32 7.29 -5.34
C ARG A 40 13.89 5.83 -5.48
N LEU A 41 14.61 4.90 -4.85
CA LEU A 41 14.24 3.48 -4.86
C LEU A 41 12.87 3.25 -4.23
N ALA A 42 12.57 3.88 -3.08
CA ALA A 42 11.26 3.81 -2.45
C ALA A 42 10.14 4.34 -3.36
N ALA A 43 10.39 5.44 -4.09
CA ALA A 43 9.43 6.01 -5.04
C ALA A 43 9.19 5.08 -6.23
N LEU A 44 10.24 4.46 -6.79
CA LEU A 44 10.11 3.49 -7.88
C LEU A 44 9.30 2.27 -7.42
N HIS A 45 9.61 1.73 -6.23
CA HIS A 45 8.89 0.60 -5.64
C HIS A 45 7.41 0.91 -5.42
N TYR A 46 7.10 2.10 -4.90
CA TYR A 46 5.71 2.52 -4.71
C TYR A 46 4.97 2.71 -6.04
N ASN A 47 5.60 3.33 -7.03
CA ASN A 47 5.00 3.55 -8.34
C ASN A 47 4.63 2.23 -9.03
N GLU A 48 5.51 1.24 -8.96
CA GLU A 48 5.25 -0.11 -9.49
C GLU A 48 4.09 -0.80 -8.76
N ASN A 49 4.06 -0.70 -7.42
CA ASN A 49 3.17 -1.51 -6.60
C ASN A 49 1.83 -0.85 -6.19
N CYS A 50 1.66 0.47 -6.37
CA CYS A 50 0.47 1.18 -5.90
C CYS A 50 -0.79 0.84 -6.71
N LYS A 51 -0.66 0.67 -8.03
CA LYS A 51 -1.75 0.45 -9.00
C LYS A 51 -1.92 -1.02 -9.42
N ARG A 52 -1.42 -1.97 -8.61
CA ARG A 52 -1.59 -3.41 -8.86
C ARG A 52 -3.05 -3.76 -9.12
N ARG A 53 -3.26 -4.57 -10.18
CA ARG A 53 -4.57 -5.05 -10.59
C ARG A 53 -5.14 -6.02 -9.56
N GLN A 54 -6.44 -6.24 -9.63
CA GLN A 54 -7.10 -7.25 -8.82
C GLN A 54 -6.64 -8.64 -9.28
N ALA A 55 -6.27 -9.49 -8.34
CA ALA A 55 -5.87 -10.86 -8.61
C ALA A 55 -7.06 -11.64 -9.19
N CYS A 56 -6.78 -12.34 -10.29
CA CYS A 56 -7.71 -13.29 -10.90
C CYS A 56 -7.26 -14.73 -10.58
N THR A 57 -8.22 -15.61 -10.35
CA THR A 57 -8.00 -17.06 -10.29
C THR A 57 -7.67 -17.59 -11.69
N ARG A 58 -7.17 -18.83 -11.79
CA ARG A 58 -6.88 -19.52 -13.06
C ARG A 58 -8.08 -19.52 -14.03
N ASP A 59 -9.30 -19.49 -13.49
CA ASP A 59 -10.55 -19.42 -14.25
C ASP A 59 -11.00 -17.97 -14.54
N SER A 60 -10.10 -16.99 -14.47
CA SER A 60 -10.35 -15.56 -14.71
C SER A 60 -11.38 -14.89 -13.79
N LEU A 61 -11.76 -15.55 -12.69
CA LEU A 61 -12.64 -14.98 -11.66
C LEU A 61 -11.86 -14.05 -10.73
N THR A 62 -12.44 -12.89 -10.41
CA THR A 62 -11.83 -11.91 -9.50
C THR A 62 -11.82 -12.42 -8.06
N GLN A 63 -10.68 -12.28 -7.38
CA GLN A 63 -10.55 -12.69 -5.98
C GLN A 63 -10.97 -11.57 -5.03
N TRP A 64 -11.77 -11.93 -4.03
CA TRP A 64 -12.29 -11.05 -3.00
C TRP A 64 -11.92 -11.58 -1.63
N ASN A 65 -11.58 -10.69 -0.71
CA ASN A 65 -11.31 -11.02 0.68
C ASN A 65 -12.28 -10.23 1.58
N VAL A 66 -12.79 -10.89 2.61
CA VAL A 66 -13.70 -10.29 3.58
C VAL A 66 -12.87 -9.61 4.66
N LYS A 67 -12.99 -8.27 4.77
CA LYS A 67 -12.36 -7.49 5.83
C LYS A 67 -13.38 -7.13 6.89
N TYR A 68 -13.03 -7.44 8.14
CA TYR A 68 -13.79 -7.03 9.31
C TYR A 68 -13.34 -5.61 9.73
N PRO A 69 -14.24 -4.62 9.79
CA PRO A 69 -13.90 -3.30 10.28
C PRO A 69 -13.40 -3.39 11.73
N LYS A 70 -12.18 -2.90 11.99
CA LYS A 70 -11.61 -2.92 13.35
C LYS A 70 -12.35 -2.01 14.33
N ALA A 71 -13.04 -0.99 13.83
CA ALA A 71 -13.82 -0.07 14.65
C ALA A 71 -15.31 -0.46 14.65
N ARG A 72 -15.90 -0.53 15.86
CA ARG A 72 -17.34 -0.61 16.15
C ARG A 72 -18.12 -1.77 15.53
N GLY A 73 -17.59 -3.00 15.55
CA GLY A 73 -18.37 -4.21 15.25
C GLY A 73 -19.12 -4.17 13.91
N GLY A 74 -18.57 -3.44 12.94
CA GLY A 74 -19.22 -3.22 11.65
C GLY A 74 -19.36 -4.53 10.87
N ALA A 75 -20.36 -4.58 9.98
CA ALA A 75 -20.56 -5.72 9.10
C ALA A 75 -19.30 -5.99 8.24
N PRO A 76 -19.01 -7.26 7.91
CA PRO A 76 -17.91 -7.62 7.04
C PRO A 76 -18.06 -6.95 5.66
N THR A 77 -16.95 -6.40 5.14
CA THR A 77 -16.92 -5.75 3.81
C THR A 77 -16.01 -6.54 2.87
N ALA A 78 -16.50 -6.84 1.67
CA ALA A 78 -15.68 -7.43 0.61
C ALA A 78 -14.68 -6.41 0.05
N CYS A 79 -13.40 -6.79 -0.01
CA CYS A 79 -12.32 -5.99 -0.57
C CYS A 79 -11.61 -6.77 -1.68
N PRO A 80 -11.29 -6.14 -2.81
CA PRO A 80 -10.58 -6.81 -3.90
C PRO A 80 -9.17 -7.21 -3.43
N VAL A 81 -8.78 -8.47 -3.70
CA VAL A 81 -7.42 -8.94 -3.47
C VAL A 81 -6.55 -8.44 -4.63
N LYS A 82 -5.47 -7.71 -4.33
CA LYS A 82 -4.50 -7.28 -5.36
C LYS A 82 -3.53 -8.41 -5.69
N GLU A 83 -3.02 -8.41 -6.92
CA GLU A 83 -1.94 -9.31 -7.36
C GLU A 83 -0.71 -9.21 -6.46
N LYS A 84 0.14 -10.24 -6.46
CA LYS A 84 1.38 -10.25 -5.67
C LYS A 84 2.29 -9.08 -6.10
N PRO A 85 2.99 -8.41 -5.16
CA PRO A 85 4.03 -7.44 -5.49
C PRO A 85 5.15 -8.09 -6.32
N THR A 86 5.70 -7.36 -7.28
CA THR A 86 6.73 -7.90 -8.19
C THR A 86 8.14 -7.87 -7.58
N PHE A 87 8.39 -7.01 -6.58
CA PHE A 87 9.67 -6.86 -5.89
C PHE A 87 9.48 -6.36 -4.46
#